data_AF-A0A1M6JN43-F1
#
_entry.id   AF-A0A1M6JN43-F1
#
_cell.length_a   1.000
_cell.length_b   1.000
_cell.length_c   1.000
_cell.angle_alpha   90.00
_cell.angle_beta   90.00
_cell.angle_gamma   90.00
#
_symmetry.space_group_name_H-M   'P 1'
#
loop_
_entity.id
_entity.type
_entity.pdbx_description
1 polymer ?
#
loop_
_entity_poly.entity_id
_entity_poly.type
_entity_poly.pdbx_seq_one_letter_code
_entity_poly.pdbx_strand_id
1 'polypeptide(L)'
;MKRFVCCIMIFTLLFAMSTTVFAEQNKEAELKNIINWAKNKGFEIDGDISNIDYANLDINKLKKDLEAISSLGKELYFEKSNFPQEKKFDKLSIKPIIGIRSFDEKIVPMIVKKTYKGTTDIDGENYNFKIYVYIDYNCLVDRNGKILGIDSINNVTSDAGQASFIRDYEHDTGTEVWSISGKKANVRGQGVFSLGVTDKLAFKWRVMFKVSFKAGEGKPIY
;
A
#
# COMPACT_ATOMS: atom_id res chain seq x y z
N MET A 1 -60.42 -9.64 24.97
CA MET A 1 -59.32 -8.75 24.49
C MET A 1 -57.92 -9.38 24.41
N LYS A 2 -57.68 -10.65 24.81
CA LYS A 2 -56.33 -11.26 24.70
C LYS A 2 -55.96 -11.82 23.30
N ARG A 3 -56.95 -12.18 22.46
CA ARG A 3 -56.71 -12.77 21.13
C ARG A 3 -56.33 -11.76 20.04
N PHE A 4 -56.70 -10.49 20.18
CA PHE A 4 -56.39 -9.44 19.19
C PHE A 4 -54.95 -8.92 19.29
N VAL A 5 -54.37 -8.90 20.50
CA VAL A 5 -52.98 -8.46 20.72
C VAL A 5 -51.97 -9.47 20.14
N CYS A 6 -52.30 -10.76 20.14
CA CYS A 6 -51.44 -11.82 19.59
C CYS A 6 -51.33 -11.74 18.06
N CYS A 7 -52.44 -11.47 17.35
CA CYS A 7 -52.42 -11.36 15.88
C CYS A 7 -51.66 -10.13 15.37
N ILE A 8 -51.70 -9.01 16.10
CA ILE A 8 -50.98 -7.78 15.72
C ILE A 8 -49.46 -7.97 15.89
N MET A 9 -49.01 -8.63 16.95
CA MET A 9 -47.58 -8.96 17.13
C MET A 9 -47.05 -9.92 16.06
N ILE A 10 -47.84 -10.92 15.64
CA ILE A 10 -47.42 -11.86 14.60
C ILE A 10 -47.30 -11.15 13.24
N PHE A 11 -48.22 -10.24 12.93
CA PHE A 11 -48.19 -9.47 11.68
C PHE A 11 -47.01 -8.50 11.61
N THR A 12 -46.69 -7.78 12.69
CA THR A 12 -45.52 -6.90 12.73
C THR A 12 -44.21 -7.68 12.66
N LEU A 13 -44.13 -8.87 13.24
CA LEU A 13 -42.96 -9.75 13.15
C LEU A 13 -42.75 -10.27 11.71
N LEU A 14 -43.82 -10.73 11.05
CA LEU A 14 -43.78 -11.20 9.66
C LEU A 14 -43.43 -10.08 8.67
N PHE A 15 -43.94 -8.87 8.90
CA PHE A 15 -43.65 -7.72 8.06
C PHE A 15 -42.22 -7.20 8.28
N ALA A 16 -41.73 -7.21 9.52
CA ALA A 16 -40.33 -6.92 9.82
C ALA A 16 -39.40 -7.95 9.15
N MET A 17 -39.68 -9.25 9.30
CA MET A 17 -38.91 -10.34 8.67
C MET A 17 -38.92 -10.26 7.14
N SER A 18 -40.04 -9.88 6.51
CA SER A 18 -40.07 -9.75 5.05
C SER A 18 -39.23 -8.57 4.58
N THR A 19 -39.33 -7.41 5.23
CA THR A 19 -38.53 -6.23 4.87
C THR A 19 -37.03 -6.43 5.05
N THR A 20 -36.60 -7.16 6.10
CA THR A 20 -35.19 -7.50 6.31
C THR A 20 -34.69 -8.46 5.23
N VAL A 21 -35.45 -9.51 4.89
CA VAL A 21 -35.07 -10.46 3.84
C VAL A 21 -34.98 -9.79 2.46
N PHE A 22 -35.90 -8.89 2.12
CA PHE A 22 -35.84 -8.14 0.86
C PHE A 22 -34.65 -7.16 0.82
N ALA A 23 -34.36 -6.47 1.93
CA ALA A 23 -33.20 -5.59 2.01
C ALA A 23 -31.87 -6.35 1.93
N GLU A 24 -31.77 -7.52 2.57
CA GLU A 24 -30.61 -8.41 2.49
C GLU A 24 -30.40 -8.95 1.08
N GLN A 25 -31.46 -9.44 0.42
CA GLN A 25 -31.39 -9.91 -0.97
C GLN A 25 -30.97 -8.79 -1.95
N ASN A 26 -31.43 -7.56 -1.73
CA ASN A 26 -31.01 -6.43 -2.55
C ASN A 26 -29.52 -6.10 -2.36
N LYS A 27 -29.03 -6.06 -1.11
CA LYS A 27 -27.61 -5.85 -0.83
C LYS A 27 -26.72 -6.98 -1.35
N GLU A 28 -27.19 -8.23 -1.33
CA GLU A 28 -26.47 -9.35 -1.93
C GLU A 28 -26.30 -9.15 -3.45
N ALA A 29 -27.36 -8.77 -4.15
CA ALA A 29 -27.29 -8.48 -5.58
C ALA A 29 -26.35 -7.30 -5.88
N GLU A 30 -26.42 -6.23 -5.09
CA GLU A 30 -25.52 -5.08 -5.19
C GLU A 30 -24.06 -5.46 -4.95
N LEU A 31 -23.78 -6.29 -3.93
CA LEU A 31 -22.43 -6.78 -3.67
C LEU A 31 -21.90 -7.63 -4.83
N LYS A 32 -22.72 -8.52 -5.41
CA LYS A 32 -22.32 -9.30 -6.59
C LYS A 32 -21.97 -8.40 -7.77
N ASN A 33 -22.74 -7.32 -7.97
CA ASN A 33 -22.44 -6.33 -8.99
C ASN A 33 -21.13 -5.59 -8.72
N ILE A 34 -20.85 -5.22 -7.46
CA ILE A 34 -19.58 -4.61 -7.05
C ILE A 34 -18.41 -5.56 -7.26
N ILE A 35 -18.56 -6.84 -6.92
CA ILE A 35 -17.52 -7.87 -7.13
C ILE A 35 -17.21 -7.98 -8.62
N ASN A 36 -18.23 -8.07 -9.48
CA ASN A 36 -18.03 -8.15 -10.92
C ASN A 36 -17.38 -6.88 -11.48
N TRP A 37 -17.84 -5.71 -11.03
CA TRP A 37 -17.23 -4.44 -11.39
C TRP A 37 -15.75 -4.37 -10.96
N ALA A 38 -15.43 -4.78 -9.74
CA ALA A 38 -14.07 -4.78 -9.20
C ALA A 38 -13.17 -5.74 -9.97
N LYS A 39 -13.63 -6.96 -10.28
CA LYS A 39 -12.91 -7.90 -11.15
C LYS A 39 -12.62 -7.30 -12.52
N ASN A 40 -13.61 -6.64 -13.14
CA ASN A 40 -13.43 -5.98 -14.43
C ASN A 40 -12.45 -4.79 -14.37
N LYS A 41 -12.35 -4.10 -13.23
CA LYS A 41 -11.33 -3.08 -12.95
C LYS A 41 -9.96 -3.67 -12.65
N GLY A 42 -9.89 -4.99 -12.40
CA GLY A 42 -8.67 -5.74 -12.18
C GLY A 42 -8.26 -5.86 -10.72
N PHE A 43 -9.22 -5.82 -9.79
CA PHE A 43 -9.05 -6.31 -8.42
C PHE A 43 -8.98 -7.83 -8.40
N GLU A 44 -8.14 -8.35 -7.53
CA GLU A 44 -8.19 -9.74 -7.11
C GLU A 44 -9.17 -9.86 -5.94
N ILE A 45 -10.04 -10.87 -5.98
CA ILE A 45 -11.06 -11.08 -4.94
C ILE A 45 -10.66 -12.34 -4.19
N ASP A 46 -10.39 -12.19 -2.91
CA ASP A 46 -10.03 -13.29 -2.03
C ASP A 46 -11.19 -13.54 -1.06
N GLY A 47 -11.68 -14.78 -1.03
CA GLY A 47 -12.66 -15.22 -0.07
C GLY A 47 -14.07 -15.52 -0.59
N ASP A 48 -14.98 -15.78 0.36
CA ASP A 48 -16.32 -16.33 0.13
C ASP A 48 -17.42 -15.33 0.54
N ILE A 49 -18.46 -15.26 -0.28
CA ILE A 49 -19.63 -14.41 -0.05
C ILE A 49 -20.75 -15.10 0.74
N SER A 50 -20.64 -16.42 0.99
CA SER A 50 -21.74 -17.23 1.54
C SER A 50 -22.16 -16.87 2.97
N ASN A 51 -21.33 -16.15 3.73
CA ASN A 51 -21.53 -15.84 5.14
C ASN A 51 -21.27 -14.35 5.45
N ILE A 52 -21.73 -13.47 4.57
CA ILE A 52 -21.61 -12.03 4.78
C ILE A 52 -22.79 -11.53 5.63
N ASP A 53 -22.47 -10.75 6.65
CA ASP A 53 -23.46 -9.99 7.41
C ASP A 53 -23.93 -8.78 6.56
N TYR A 54 -24.92 -9.03 5.70
CA TYR A 54 -25.49 -8.01 4.82
C TYR A 54 -26.20 -6.90 5.58
N ALA A 55 -26.68 -7.15 6.80
CA ALA A 55 -27.36 -6.14 7.59
C ALA A 55 -26.40 -4.98 7.91
N ASN A 56 -25.17 -5.30 8.33
CA ASN A 56 -24.14 -4.33 8.71
C ASN A 56 -23.23 -3.90 7.55
N LEU A 57 -23.38 -4.50 6.37
CA LEU A 57 -22.59 -4.12 5.20
C LEU A 57 -23.01 -2.74 4.65
N ASP A 58 -22.07 -1.80 4.66
CA ASP A 58 -22.19 -0.51 3.98
C ASP A 58 -21.66 -0.60 2.54
N ILE A 59 -22.58 -0.93 1.64
CA ILE A 59 -22.32 -1.08 0.19
C ILE A 59 -21.81 0.21 -0.44
N ASN A 60 -22.35 1.36 -0.02
CA ASN A 60 -21.99 2.66 -0.61
C ASN A 60 -20.57 3.03 -0.22
N LYS A 61 -20.21 2.86 1.05
CA LYS A 61 -18.84 3.06 1.51
C LYS A 61 -17.86 2.12 0.81
N LEU A 62 -18.19 0.83 0.71
CA LEU A 62 -17.37 -0.14 -0.01
C LEU A 62 -17.10 0.31 -1.46
N LYS A 63 -18.15 0.75 -2.16
CA LYS A 63 -18.01 1.24 -3.53
C LYS A 63 -17.07 2.45 -3.62
N LYS A 64 -17.24 3.45 -2.76
CA LYS A 64 -16.38 4.64 -2.71
C LYS A 64 -14.93 4.28 -2.43
N ASP A 65 -14.68 3.40 -1.45
CA ASP A 65 -13.33 2.99 -1.10
C ASP A 65 -12.64 2.23 -2.26
N LEU A 66 -13.38 1.39 -2.99
CA LEU A 66 -12.89 0.68 -4.17
C LEU A 66 -12.62 1.64 -5.35
N GLU A 67 -13.49 2.63 -5.57
CA GLU A 67 -13.27 3.66 -6.57
C GLU A 67 -12.02 4.47 -6.25
N ALA A 68 -11.88 4.90 -5.00
CA ALA A 68 -10.72 5.65 -4.53
C ALA A 68 -9.42 4.87 -4.74
N ILE A 69 -9.36 3.60 -4.33
CA ILE A 69 -8.10 2.83 -4.44
C ILE A 69 -7.74 2.50 -5.88
N SER A 70 -8.74 2.26 -6.73
CA SER A 70 -8.52 2.02 -8.16
C SER A 70 -8.00 3.25 -8.91
N SER A 71 -8.24 4.45 -8.37
CA SER A 71 -7.78 5.72 -8.97
C SER A 71 -6.27 5.91 -8.88
N LEU A 72 -5.56 5.18 -8.01
CA LEU A 72 -4.10 5.19 -7.92
C LEU A 72 -3.43 4.72 -9.21
N GLY A 73 -4.15 3.97 -10.04
CA GLY A 73 -3.55 3.20 -11.13
C GLY A 73 -2.73 2.01 -10.61
N LYS A 74 -2.22 1.20 -11.54
CA LYS A 74 -1.42 0.00 -11.23
C LYS A 74 0.09 0.24 -11.26
N GLU A 75 0.54 1.37 -11.78
CA GLU A 75 1.95 1.76 -11.78
C GLU A 75 2.12 3.12 -11.11
N LEU A 76 2.93 3.17 -10.07
CA LEU A 76 3.20 4.36 -9.29
C LEU A 76 4.61 4.87 -9.56
N TYR A 77 4.67 6.14 -9.90
CA TYR A 77 5.90 6.86 -10.18
C TYR A 77 6.26 7.73 -8.98
N PHE A 78 7.37 7.39 -8.33
CA PHE A 78 7.79 8.09 -7.12
C PHE A 78 8.51 9.38 -7.48
N GLU A 79 8.28 10.43 -6.71
CA GLU A 79 8.98 11.68 -6.87
C GLU A 79 10.49 11.48 -6.74
N LYS A 80 11.28 12.29 -7.47
CA LYS A 80 12.72 12.36 -7.23
C LYS A 80 12.94 12.72 -5.76
N SER A 81 13.89 12.06 -5.11
CA SER A 81 14.11 12.28 -3.68
C SER A 81 14.61 13.69 -3.40
N ASN A 82 14.06 14.25 -2.34
CA ASN A 82 14.46 15.52 -1.76
C ASN A 82 15.44 15.34 -0.59
N PHE A 83 15.93 14.12 -0.32
CA PHE A 83 16.98 13.97 0.68
C PHE A 83 18.25 14.65 0.18
N PRO A 84 18.82 15.59 0.97
CA PRO A 84 20.05 16.25 0.59
C PRO A 84 21.13 15.20 0.42
N GLN A 85 21.86 15.25 -0.71
CA GLN A 85 23.08 14.48 -0.84
C GLN A 85 24.06 14.96 0.23
N GLU A 86 24.47 14.07 1.13
CA GLU A 86 25.55 14.40 2.04
C GLU A 86 26.83 14.58 1.22
N LYS A 87 27.32 15.83 1.19
CA LYS A 87 28.44 16.22 0.32
C LYS A 87 29.78 15.60 0.77
N LYS A 88 29.86 15.12 2.01
CA LYS A 88 31.10 14.72 2.70
C LYS A 88 30.81 13.74 3.85
N PHE A 89 31.09 12.45 3.64
CA PHE A 89 30.91 11.39 4.64
C PHE A 89 32.07 11.30 5.66
N ASP A 90 33.15 12.03 5.40
CA ASP A 90 34.38 12.13 6.20
C ASP A 90 34.21 12.84 7.55
N LYS A 91 33.15 13.63 7.74
CA LYS A 91 32.86 14.34 9.00
C LYS A 91 31.81 13.67 9.89
N LEU A 92 31.14 12.67 9.38
CA LEU A 92 30.11 11.97 10.12
C LEU A 92 30.82 10.90 10.96
N SER A 93 30.45 10.80 12.23
CA SER A 93 30.87 9.72 13.13
C SER A 93 30.16 8.42 12.75
N ILE A 94 30.33 7.98 11.50
CA ILE A 94 29.63 6.83 10.92
C ILE A 94 30.31 5.55 11.41
N LYS A 95 29.81 5.02 12.52
CA LYS A 95 29.67 3.58 12.66
C LYS A 95 28.41 3.25 11.88
N PRO A 96 28.43 2.45 10.79
CA PRO A 96 29.29 1.30 10.53
C PRO A 96 30.08 1.45 9.22
N ILE A 97 31.36 1.07 9.24
CA ILE A 97 32.09 0.74 8.03
C ILE A 97 32.14 -0.79 7.99
N ILE A 98 31.46 -1.41 7.02
CA ILE A 98 31.36 -2.88 6.96
C ILE A 98 32.62 -3.51 6.33
N GLY A 99 33.44 -2.72 5.62
CA GLY A 99 34.69 -3.23 5.06
C GLY A 99 35.49 -2.19 4.27
N ILE A 100 36.69 -2.61 3.88
CA ILE A 100 37.65 -1.88 3.05
C ILE A 100 37.98 -2.81 1.88
N ARG A 101 37.69 -2.40 0.64
CA ARG A 101 37.94 -3.22 -0.57
C ARG A 101 39.33 -3.01 -1.17
N SER A 102 39.78 -1.77 -1.16
CA SER A 102 41.12 -1.34 -1.48
C SER A 102 41.57 -0.39 -0.37
N PHE A 103 42.88 -0.18 -0.19
CA PHE A 103 43.42 0.66 0.90
C PHE A 103 42.70 2.02 1.02
N ASP A 104 42.09 2.52 -0.06
CA ASP A 104 41.47 3.84 -0.13
C ASP A 104 39.94 3.89 -0.15
N GLU A 105 39.24 2.76 -0.03
CA GLU A 105 37.78 2.70 -0.19
C GLU A 105 37.08 2.18 1.07
N LYS A 106 35.91 2.74 1.36
CA LYS A 106 35.06 2.36 2.50
C LYS A 106 33.63 2.10 2.03
N ILE A 107 33.00 1.11 2.65
CA ILE A 107 31.58 0.82 2.45
C ILE A 107 30.78 1.41 3.61
N VAL A 108 29.83 2.28 3.28
CA VAL A 108 28.92 2.95 4.22
C VAL A 108 27.48 2.46 3.98
N PRO A 109 26.86 1.75 4.94
CA PRO A 109 25.46 1.38 4.88
C PRO A 109 24.56 2.60 4.98
N MET A 110 23.58 2.68 4.09
CA MET A 110 22.70 3.82 3.92
C MET A 110 21.25 3.34 3.74
N ILE A 111 20.30 4.13 4.25
CA ILE A 111 18.87 3.95 4.00
C ILE A 111 18.30 5.17 3.29
N VAL A 112 17.61 4.92 2.17
CA VAL A 112 16.85 5.92 1.42
C VAL A 112 15.36 5.67 1.63
N LYS A 113 14.60 6.74 1.90
CA LYS A 113 13.13 6.71 1.91
C LYS A 113 12.58 7.50 0.73
N LYS A 114 11.70 6.90 -0.06
CA LYS A 114 11.02 7.55 -1.20
C LYS A 114 9.55 7.58 -0.91
N THR A 115 8.88 8.68 -1.24
CA THR A 115 7.46 8.86 -0.93
C THR A 115 6.70 9.09 -2.21
N TYR A 116 5.63 8.33 -2.41
CA TYR A 116 4.57 8.65 -3.35
C TYR A 116 3.41 9.27 -2.56
N LYS A 117 2.80 10.32 -3.10
CA LYS A 117 1.57 10.93 -2.57
C LYS A 117 0.53 11.00 -3.68
N GLY A 118 -0.64 10.44 -3.44
CA GLY A 118 -1.79 10.54 -4.33
C GLY A 118 -2.98 11.13 -3.59
N THR A 119 -3.80 11.92 -4.28
CA THR A 119 -5.07 12.45 -3.75
C THR A 119 -6.17 12.24 -4.77
N THR A 120 -7.34 11.79 -4.32
CA THR A 120 -8.53 11.70 -5.18
C THR A 120 -9.76 12.15 -4.41
N ASP A 121 -10.71 12.75 -5.11
CA ASP A 121 -12.01 13.14 -4.56
C ASP A 121 -13.07 12.19 -5.13
N ILE A 122 -13.84 11.56 -4.24
CA ILE A 122 -14.97 10.71 -4.60
C ILE A 122 -16.20 11.27 -3.87
N ASP A 123 -17.11 11.89 -4.62
CA ASP A 123 -18.32 12.51 -4.09
C ASP A 123 -18.08 13.50 -2.94
N GLY A 124 -17.04 14.33 -3.04
CA GLY A 124 -16.70 15.35 -2.04
C GLY A 124 -15.94 14.84 -0.81
N GLU A 125 -15.65 13.55 -0.75
CA GLU A 125 -14.74 12.96 0.23
C GLU A 125 -13.32 12.87 -0.35
N ASN A 126 -12.35 13.41 0.40
CA ASN A 126 -10.95 13.43 -0.02
C ASN A 126 -10.18 12.22 0.49
N TYR A 127 -9.68 11.41 -0.43
CA TYR A 127 -8.90 10.22 -0.17
C TYR A 127 -7.42 10.54 -0.43
N ASN A 128 -6.59 10.32 0.59
CA ASN A 128 -5.14 10.59 0.54
C ASN A 128 -4.35 9.30 0.66
N PHE A 129 -3.45 9.06 -0.28
CA PHE A 129 -2.59 7.88 -0.31
C PHE A 129 -1.15 8.30 -0.09
N LYS A 130 -0.45 7.58 0.77
CA LYS A 130 0.99 7.70 0.92
C LYS A 130 1.60 6.31 0.88
N ILE A 131 2.53 6.09 -0.04
CA ILE A 131 3.35 4.88 -0.05
C ILE A 131 4.77 5.32 0.17
N TYR A 132 5.47 4.63 1.06
CA TYR A 132 6.89 4.82 1.22
C TYR A 132 7.64 3.56 0.77
N VAL A 133 8.78 3.79 0.13
CA VAL A 133 9.71 2.74 -0.26
C VAL A 133 11.02 3.02 0.45
N TYR A 134 11.49 2.05 1.23
CA TYR A 134 12.77 2.08 1.91
C TYR A 134 13.76 1.23 1.14
N ILE A 135 14.97 1.75 0.95
CA ILE A 135 16.03 1.09 0.21
C ILE A 135 17.27 1.10 1.09
N ASP A 136 17.65 -0.07 1.57
CA ASP A 136 18.90 -0.29 2.29
C ASP A 136 19.98 -0.65 1.27
N TYR A 137 21.04 0.13 1.23
CA TYR A 137 22.12 -0.06 0.26
C TYR A 137 23.47 0.28 0.85
N ASN A 138 24.52 -0.25 0.23
CA ASN A 138 25.89 0.03 0.56
C ASN A 138 26.42 1.10 -0.40
N CYS A 139 26.85 2.23 0.14
CA CYS A 139 27.49 3.32 -0.59
C CYS A 139 29.02 3.13 -0.56
N LEU A 140 29.66 3.18 -1.72
CA LEU A 140 31.11 3.16 -1.83
C LEU A 140 31.65 4.59 -1.77
N VAL A 141 32.58 4.84 -0.86
CA VAL A 141 33.24 6.16 -0.69
C VAL A 141 34.75 6.01 -0.64
N ASP A 142 35.49 7.06 -1.04
CA ASP A 142 36.94 7.11 -0.89
C ASP A 142 37.37 7.53 0.54
N ARG A 143 38.69 7.54 0.81
CA ARG A 143 39.27 7.99 2.10
C ARG A 143 38.85 9.40 2.50
N ASN A 144 38.55 10.26 1.54
CA ASN A 144 38.17 11.65 1.73
C ASN A 144 36.65 11.83 1.84
N GLY A 145 35.88 10.73 1.92
CA GLY A 145 34.42 10.77 2.04
C GLY A 145 33.71 11.13 0.73
N LYS A 146 34.39 11.07 -0.42
CA LYS A 146 33.78 11.30 -1.74
C LYS A 146 33.04 10.05 -2.17
N ILE A 147 31.79 10.24 -2.59
CA ILE A 147 30.95 9.18 -3.16
C ILE A 147 31.56 8.66 -4.47
N LEU A 148 31.86 7.37 -4.51
CA LEU A 148 32.34 6.65 -5.69
C LEU A 148 31.18 5.97 -6.44
N GLY A 149 30.25 5.32 -5.74
CA GLY A 149 29.13 4.61 -6.37
C GLY A 149 28.21 3.89 -5.39
N ILE A 150 27.29 3.11 -5.95
CA ILE A 150 26.49 2.13 -5.22
C ILE A 150 27.24 0.81 -5.30
N ASP A 151 27.57 0.24 -4.15
CA ASP A 151 28.23 -1.05 -4.07
C ASP A 151 27.24 -2.21 -4.25
N SER A 152 26.16 -2.18 -3.48
CA SER A 152 25.14 -3.21 -3.43
C SER A 152 23.83 -2.66 -2.87
N ILE A 153 22.71 -3.28 -3.22
CA ILE A 153 21.40 -3.02 -2.64
C ILE A 153 21.06 -4.23 -1.78
N ASN A 154 20.92 -4.00 -0.49
CA ASN A 154 20.78 -5.06 0.51
C ASN A 154 19.31 -5.46 0.66
N ASN A 155 18.42 -4.47 0.69
CA ASN A 155 17.00 -4.68 0.92
C ASN A 155 16.18 -3.55 0.32
N VAL A 156 14.94 -3.86 -0.09
CA VAL A 156 13.95 -2.88 -0.50
C VAL A 156 12.61 -3.31 0.06
N THR A 157 12.00 -2.43 0.84
CA THR A 157 10.69 -2.65 1.46
C THR A 157 9.77 -1.49 1.16
N SER A 158 8.47 -1.71 1.33
CA SER A 158 7.50 -0.64 1.24
C SER A 158 6.45 -0.74 2.34
N ASP A 159 5.92 0.41 2.71
CA ASP A 159 4.76 0.55 3.59
C ASP A 159 3.80 1.58 2.98
N ALA A 160 2.55 1.57 3.42
CA ALA A 160 1.63 2.67 3.17
C ALA A 160 1.36 3.40 4.47
N GLY A 161 1.39 4.73 4.42
CA GLY A 161 0.82 5.54 5.50
C GLY A 161 -0.69 5.33 5.52
N GLN A 162 -1.26 5.15 6.71
CA GLN A 162 -2.71 4.95 6.88
C GLN A 162 -3.50 6.01 6.10
N ALA A 163 -4.16 5.56 5.03
CA ALA A 163 -5.37 6.20 4.56
C ALA A 163 -6.48 5.67 5.47
N SER A 164 -7.35 6.54 5.99
CA SER A 164 -8.33 6.23 7.04
C SER A 164 -9.33 5.09 6.72
N PHE A 165 -9.32 4.56 5.50
CA PHE A 165 -10.22 3.53 4.96
C PHE A 165 -9.49 2.28 4.45
N ILE A 166 -8.16 2.32 4.27
CA ILE A 166 -7.38 1.16 3.87
C ILE A 166 -7.11 0.35 5.14
N ARG A 167 -7.66 -0.87 5.19
CA ARG A 167 -7.39 -1.79 6.30
C ARG A 167 -5.91 -2.13 6.35
N ASP A 168 -5.36 -2.63 5.24
CA ASP A 168 -4.00 -3.14 5.21
C ASP A 168 -3.30 -2.84 3.87
N TYR A 169 -2.00 -2.55 3.95
CA TYR A 169 -1.07 -2.58 2.82
C TYR A 169 0.02 -3.59 3.12
N GLU A 170 0.28 -4.48 2.18
CA GLU A 170 1.33 -5.49 2.28
C GLU A 170 2.36 -5.29 1.17
N HIS A 171 3.64 -5.39 1.54
CA HIS A 171 4.73 -5.50 0.58
C HIS A 171 4.71 -6.89 -0.04
N ASP A 172 4.53 -6.98 -1.36
CA ASP A 172 4.55 -8.27 -2.04
C ASP A 172 5.99 -8.69 -2.35
N THR A 173 6.30 -9.97 -2.17
CA THR A 173 7.63 -10.55 -2.38
C THR A 173 7.94 -10.61 -3.87
N GLY A 174 8.41 -9.51 -4.44
CA GLY A 174 8.70 -9.40 -5.87
C GLY A 174 9.60 -8.21 -6.22
N THR A 175 10.40 -7.76 -5.25
CA THR A 175 11.26 -6.60 -5.44
C THR A 175 12.51 -6.96 -6.22
N GLU A 176 12.78 -6.20 -7.27
CA GLU A 176 13.88 -6.41 -8.20
C GLU A 176 14.73 -5.15 -8.35
N VAL A 177 16.04 -5.36 -8.34
CA VAL A 177 16.99 -4.34 -8.78
C VAL A 177 17.00 -4.34 -10.30
N TRP A 178 16.40 -3.31 -10.89
CA TRP A 178 16.28 -3.22 -12.33
C TRP A 178 17.59 -2.75 -12.99
N SER A 179 18.32 -1.83 -12.35
CA SER A 179 19.66 -1.45 -12.82
C SER A 179 20.48 -0.78 -11.73
N ILE A 180 21.80 -1.00 -11.80
CA ILE A 180 22.81 -0.20 -11.10
C ILE A 180 23.76 0.33 -12.17
N SER A 181 23.93 1.64 -12.24
CA SER A 181 24.84 2.33 -13.16
C SER A 181 25.64 3.39 -12.40
N GLY A 182 26.83 2.99 -11.94
CA GLY A 182 27.75 3.83 -11.18
C GLY A 182 27.10 4.44 -9.93
N LYS A 183 26.66 5.69 -10.03
CA LYS A 183 26.07 6.47 -8.92
C LYS A 183 24.54 6.49 -8.90
N LYS A 184 23.87 5.72 -9.77
CA LYS A 184 22.41 5.65 -9.84
C LYS A 184 21.94 4.21 -9.83
N ALA A 185 20.82 3.95 -9.17
CA ALA A 185 20.13 2.68 -9.26
C ALA A 185 18.62 2.88 -9.43
N ASN A 186 18.00 1.89 -10.06
CA ASN A 186 16.56 1.78 -10.23
C ASN A 186 16.10 0.47 -9.62
N VAL A 187 15.09 0.53 -8.76
CA VAL A 187 14.44 -0.63 -8.16
C VAL A 187 12.96 -0.59 -8.52
N ARG A 188 12.37 -1.77 -8.63
CA ARG A 188 10.93 -1.93 -8.81
C ARG A 188 10.41 -2.99 -7.86
N GLY A 189 9.18 -2.86 -7.40
CA GLY A 189 8.55 -3.87 -6.55
C GLY A 189 7.05 -3.74 -6.59
N GLN A 190 6.40 -4.52 -5.73
CA GLN A 190 4.96 -4.63 -5.68
C GLN A 190 4.45 -4.40 -4.26
N GLY A 191 3.26 -3.84 -4.18
CA GLY A 191 2.49 -3.82 -2.96
C GLY A 191 1.03 -4.12 -3.25
N VAL A 192 0.34 -4.63 -2.25
CA VAL A 192 -1.07 -4.96 -2.34
C VAL A 192 -1.80 -4.17 -1.29
N PHE A 193 -2.76 -3.37 -1.73
CA PHE A 193 -3.75 -2.83 -0.83
C PHE A 193 -4.90 -3.80 -0.68
N SER A 194 -5.30 -4.05 0.57
CA SER A 194 -6.39 -4.95 0.90
C SER A 194 -7.53 -4.18 1.54
N LEU A 195 -8.70 -4.27 0.94
CA LEU A 195 -9.93 -3.75 1.50
C LEU A 195 -10.80 -4.91 1.97
N GLY A 196 -10.77 -5.15 3.28
CA GLY A 196 -11.56 -6.20 3.92
C GLY A 196 -13.01 -5.77 4.09
N VAL A 197 -13.93 -6.54 3.52
CA VAL A 197 -15.38 -6.39 3.70
C VAL A 197 -15.85 -7.20 4.89
N THR A 198 -15.29 -8.41 5.05
CA THR A 198 -15.42 -9.26 6.22
C THR A 198 -14.07 -9.91 6.51
N ASP A 199 -13.97 -10.70 7.57
CA ASP A 199 -12.77 -11.50 7.85
C ASP A 199 -12.52 -12.58 6.78
N LYS A 200 -13.49 -12.80 5.89
CA LYS A 200 -13.48 -13.85 4.85
C LYS A 200 -13.67 -13.30 3.44
N LEU A 201 -13.71 -11.99 3.23
CA LEU A 201 -13.80 -11.38 1.90
C LEU A 201 -12.94 -10.12 1.86
N ALA A 202 -11.96 -10.11 0.95
CA ALA A 202 -11.09 -8.98 0.71
C ALA A 202 -10.96 -8.66 -0.78
N PHE A 203 -10.89 -7.38 -1.08
CA PHE A 203 -10.59 -6.85 -2.41
C PHE A 203 -9.13 -6.40 -2.41
N LYS A 204 -8.33 -7.01 -3.29
CA LYS A 204 -6.89 -6.77 -3.39
C LYS A 204 -6.57 -5.93 -4.62
N TRP A 205 -5.98 -4.76 -4.40
CA TRP A 205 -5.49 -3.87 -5.44
C TRP A 205 -3.96 -3.87 -5.46
N ARG A 206 -3.39 -4.48 -6.49
CA ARG A 206 -1.93 -4.59 -6.67
C ARG A 206 -1.38 -3.37 -7.40
N VAL A 207 -0.35 -2.76 -6.82
CA VAL A 207 0.40 -1.65 -7.40
C VAL A 207 1.86 -2.03 -7.60
N MET A 208 2.40 -1.65 -8.76
CA MET A 208 3.83 -1.66 -9.05
C MET A 208 4.43 -0.32 -8.65
N PHE A 209 5.54 -0.30 -7.94
CA PHE A 209 6.34 0.90 -7.77
C PHE A 209 7.64 0.82 -8.56
N LYS A 210 8.06 1.96 -9.12
CA LYS A 210 9.37 2.14 -9.77
C LYS A 210 10.08 3.34 -9.13
N VAL A 211 11.28 3.11 -8.63
CA VAL A 211 12.02 4.08 -7.81
C VAL A 211 13.45 4.21 -8.28
N SER A 212 13.90 5.45 -8.50
CA SER A 212 15.30 5.76 -8.81
C SER A 212 15.94 6.48 -7.63
N PHE A 213 17.17 6.12 -7.27
CA PHE A 213 17.96 6.81 -6.23
C PHE A 213 19.43 6.94 -6.62
N LYS A 214 20.16 7.81 -5.93
CA LYS A 214 21.60 8.06 -6.16
C LYS A 214 22.45 7.54 -5.01
N ALA A 215 23.71 7.22 -5.30
CA ALA A 215 24.72 7.00 -4.28
C ALA A 215 24.86 8.23 -3.37
N GLY A 216 24.97 8.01 -2.06
CA GLY A 216 25.03 9.04 -1.02
C GLY A 216 23.71 9.77 -0.76
N GLU A 217 22.61 9.33 -1.37
CA GLU A 217 21.27 9.77 -0.99
C GLU A 217 20.83 9.03 0.28
N GLY A 218 20.00 9.68 1.12
CA GLY A 218 19.48 9.08 2.34
C GLY A 218 20.34 9.39 3.57
N LYS A 219 20.29 8.52 4.58
CA LYS A 219 21.07 8.65 5.82
C LYS A 219 21.89 7.38 6.10
N PRO A 220 23.05 7.48 6.76
CA PRO A 220 23.75 6.30 7.26
C PRO A 220 22.90 5.48 8.24
N ILE A 221 23.01 4.16 8.20
CA ILE A 221 22.37 3.23 9.14
C ILE A 221 23.36 2.94 10.26
N TYR A 222 23.12 3.43 11.48
CA TYR A 222 24.00 3.22 12.66
C TYR A 222 23.76 1.88 13.36
#